data_AF-A0A1H4FZQ6-F1
#
_entry.id   AF-A0A1H4FZQ6-F1
#
_cell.length_a   1.000
_cell.length_b   1.000
_cell.length_c   1.000
_cell.angle_alpha   90.00
_cell.angle_beta   90.00
_cell.angle_gamma   90.00
#
_symmetry.space_group_name_H-M   'P 1'
#
loop_
_entity.id
_entity.type
_entity.pdbx_description
1 polymer ?
#
loop_
_entity_poly.entity_id
_entity_poly.type
_entity_poly.pdbx_seq_one_letter_code
_entity_poly.pdbx_strand_id
1 'polypeptide(L)'
;MNLSEDTRRTELWGQLSRVVDLRSSQDQVLWSIFGFFGATNAVLLSAMFASGDFPKNLWIQIVLVVAGCGVSIVWHFIQLRALGHIKRHEALMASIELALQVQPDLAISGQINQSLVREHVGKGIPARVLIAGFGWGALALWLSVGAVCIAHNLGYI
;
A
#
# COMPACT_ATOMS: atom_id res chain seq x y z
N MET A 1 17.15 31.72 -29.10
CA MET A 1 16.98 30.54 -28.22
C MET A 1 18.33 30.28 -27.57
N ASN A 2 18.40 30.33 -26.23
CA ASN A 2 19.67 30.28 -25.50
C ASN A 2 20.07 28.81 -25.33
N LEU A 3 21.23 28.39 -25.84
CA LEU A 3 21.68 26.98 -25.80
C LEU A 3 21.68 26.39 -24.37
N SER A 4 21.87 27.24 -23.36
CA SER A 4 21.81 26.88 -21.94
C SER A 4 20.41 26.53 -21.44
N GLU A 5 19.38 27.20 -21.98
CA GLU A 5 17.98 26.98 -21.61
C GLU A 5 17.46 25.66 -22.19
N ASP A 6 17.81 25.38 -23.45
CA ASP A 6 17.41 24.13 -24.12
C ASP A 6 18.05 22.91 -23.44
N THR A 7 19.35 22.98 -23.13
CA THR A 7 20.06 21.93 -22.40
C THR A 7 19.42 21.65 -21.03
N ARG A 8 19.08 22.70 -20.27
CA ARG A 8 18.43 22.57 -18.96
C ARG A 8 17.05 21.93 -19.09
N ARG A 9 16.28 22.32 -20.11
CA ARG A 9 14.94 21.75 -20.36
C ARG A 9 15.03 20.27 -20.68
N THR A 10 15.95 19.85 -21.54
CA THR A 10 16.20 18.44 -21.86
C THR A 10 16.60 17.64 -20.62
N GLU A 11 17.46 18.20 -19.76
CA GLU A 11 17.84 17.55 -18.51
C GLU A 11 16.63 17.33 -17.58
N LEU A 12 15.80 18.36 -17.39
CA LEU A 12 14.60 18.29 -16.56
C LEU A 12 13.59 17.26 -17.08
N TRP A 13 13.40 17.15 -18.40
CA TRP A 13 12.59 16.09 -19.00
C TRP A 13 13.16 14.70 -18.71
N GLY A 14 14.48 14.55 -18.84
CA GLY A 14 15.17 13.31 -18.49
C GLY A 14 15.08 12.97 -17.00
N GLN A 15 15.05 13.97 -16.12
CA GLN A 15 14.78 13.78 -14.69
C GLN A 15 13.32 13.38 -14.45
N LEU A 16 12.36 14.05 -15.10
CA LEU A 16 10.92 13.74 -14.98
C LEU A 16 10.63 12.30 -15.40
N SER A 17 11.10 11.87 -16.56
CA SER A 17 10.93 10.49 -17.05
C SER A 17 11.44 9.47 -16.04
N ARG A 18 12.66 9.68 -15.51
CA ARG A 18 13.25 8.80 -14.50
C ARG A 18 12.43 8.73 -13.22
N VAL A 19 11.88 9.86 -12.75
CA VAL A 19 11.03 9.88 -11.56
C VAL A 19 9.69 9.19 -11.80
N VAL A 20 9.09 9.36 -12.98
CA VAL A 20 7.87 8.65 -13.40
C VAL A 20 8.10 7.14 -13.38
N ASP A 21 9.21 6.67 -13.96
CA ASP A 21 9.57 5.24 -13.99
C ASP A 21 9.76 4.68 -12.57
N LEU A 22 10.48 5.42 -11.71
CA LEU A 22 10.67 5.04 -10.31
C LEU A 22 9.35 4.98 -9.53
N ARG A 23 8.45 5.93 -9.75
CA ARG A 23 7.13 5.96 -9.12
C ARG A 23 6.27 4.79 -9.58
N SER A 24 6.27 4.49 -10.88
CA SER A 24 5.54 3.34 -11.45
C SER A 24 6.05 2.01 -10.90
N SER A 25 7.38 1.82 -10.88
CA SER A 25 8.01 0.63 -10.31
C SER A 25 7.65 0.44 -8.82
N GLN A 26 7.65 1.53 -8.04
CA GLN A 26 7.25 1.45 -6.63
C GLN A 26 5.77 1.12 -6.44
N ASP A 27 4.88 1.62 -7.29
CA ASP A 27 3.46 1.28 -7.24
C ASP A 27 3.24 -0.20 -7.55
N GLN A 28 3.91 -0.75 -8.57
CA GLN A 28 3.88 -2.18 -8.88
C GLN A 28 4.39 -3.03 -7.71
N VAL A 29 5.53 -2.64 -7.12
CA VAL A 29 6.06 -3.30 -5.92
C VAL A 29 5.06 -3.25 -4.77
N LEU A 30 4.42 -2.10 -4.53
CA LEU A 30 3.40 -1.98 -3.48
C LEU A 30 2.23 -2.96 -3.70
N TRP A 31 1.74 -3.09 -4.94
CA TRP A 31 0.67 -4.02 -5.28
C TRP A 31 1.08 -5.49 -5.17
N SER A 32 2.29 -5.85 -5.61
CA SER A 32 2.80 -7.22 -5.48
C SER A 32 2.91 -7.63 -4.01
N ILE A 33 3.48 -6.74 -3.19
CA ILE A 33 3.63 -7.01 -1.77
C ILE A 33 2.24 -7.08 -1.12
N PHE A 34 1.29 -6.21 -1.49
CA PHE A 34 -0.10 -6.25 -0.98
C PHE A 34 -0.78 -7.59 -1.25
N GLY A 35 -0.62 -8.13 -2.46
CA GLY A 35 -1.11 -9.47 -2.80
C GLY A 35 -0.47 -10.56 -1.94
N PHE A 36 0.84 -10.49 -1.71
CA PHE A 36 1.54 -11.44 -0.85
C PHE A 36 1.04 -11.42 0.60
N PHE A 37 0.75 -10.23 1.14
CA PHE A 37 0.17 -10.11 2.48
C PHE A 37 -1.23 -10.72 2.57
N GLY A 38 -2.10 -10.45 1.60
CA GLY A 38 -3.41 -11.08 1.52
C GLY A 38 -3.30 -12.61 1.48
N ALA A 39 -2.42 -13.13 0.63
CA ALA A 39 -2.17 -14.57 0.51
C ALA A 39 -1.64 -15.19 1.81
N THR A 40 -0.69 -14.52 2.48
CA THR A 40 -0.12 -14.99 3.75
C THR A 40 -1.20 -15.11 4.83
N ASN A 41 -2.05 -14.09 4.98
CA ASN A 41 -3.17 -14.14 5.93
C ASN A 41 -4.19 -15.22 5.59
N ALA A 42 -4.51 -15.39 4.29
CA ALA A 42 -5.40 -16.45 3.84
C ALA A 42 -4.85 -17.83 4.20
N VAL A 43 -3.56 -18.09 3.95
CA VAL A 43 -2.90 -19.36 4.31
C VAL A 43 -2.93 -19.60 5.82
N LEU A 44 -2.64 -18.58 6.64
CA LEU A 44 -2.69 -18.71 8.10
C LEU A 44 -4.11 -19.02 8.60
N LEU A 45 -5.13 -18.36 8.04
CA LEU A 45 -6.53 -18.64 8.36
C LEU A 45 -6.95 -20.04 7.91
N SER A 46 -6.58 -20.45 6.69
CA SER A 46 -6.82 -21.81 6.20
C SER A 46 -6.13 -22.86 7.07
N ALA A 47 -4.91 -22.60 7.55
CA ALA A 47 -4.22 -23.48 8.48
C ALA A 47 -4.95 -23.58 9.82
N MET A 48 -5.54 -22.48 10.30
CA MET A 48 -6.32 -22.47 11.54
C MET A 48 -7.63 -23.25 11.41
N PHE A 49 -8.28 -23.22 10.25
CA PHE A 49 -9.57 -23.88 10.00
C PHE A 49 -9.47 -25.13 9.12
N ALA A 50 -8.28 -25.74 9.00
CA ALA A 50 -8.06 -26.84 8.06
C ALA A 50 -8.97 -28.06 8.33
N SER A 51 -9.36 -28.28 9.60
CA SER A 51 -10.25 -29.35 10.03
C SER A 51 -11.74 -28.97 10.07
N GLY A 52 -12.12 -27.75 9.69
CA GLY A 52 -13.47 -27.21 9.88
C GLY A 52 -13.76 -26.71 11.30
N ASP A 53 -13.05 -27.23 12.30
CA ASP A 53 -13.06 -26.77 13.69
C ASP A 53 -11.75 -26.07 14.08
N PHE A 54 -11.77 -25.33 15.20
CA PHE A 54 -10.57 -24.76 15.80
C PHE A 54 -9.56 -25.86 16.20
N PRO A 55 -8.24 -25.61 16.08
CA PRO A 55 -7.22 -26.57 16.48
C PRO A 55 -7.37 -26.92 17.97
N LYS A 56 -7.57 -28.19 18.32
CA LYS A 56 -7.79 -28.59 19.74
C LYS A 56 -6.66 -28.18 20.69
N ASN A 57 -5.45 -27.99 20.17
CA ASN A 57 -4.32 -27.54 20.95
C ASN A 57 -4.28 -26.01 21.01
N LEU A 58 -4.58 -25.45 22.19
CA LEU A 58 -4.55 -24.01 22.46
C LEU A 58 -3.23 -23.34 22.07
N TRP A 59 -2.09 -24.02 22.22
CA TRP A 59 -0.79 -23.45 21.85
C TRP A 59 -0.69 -23.16 20.35
N ILE A 60 -1.25 -24.03 19.50
CA ILE A 60 -1.27 -23.83 18.05
C ILE A 60 -2.11 -22.59 17.72
N GLN A 61 -3.26 -22.42 18.38
CA GLN A 61 -4.12 -21.25 18.21
C GLN A 61 -3.38 -19.95 18.58
N ILE A 62 -2.72 -19.93 19.74
CA ILE A 62 -1.95 -18.76 20.22
C ILE A 62 -0.84 -18.43 19.23
N VAL A 63 -0.08 -19.44 18.78
CA VAL A 63 1.02 -19.22 17.83
C VAL A 63 0.51 -18.63 16.52
N LEU A 64 -0.60 -19.13 15.98
CA LEU A 64 -1.19 -18.60 14.73
C LEU A 64 -1.68 -17.17 14.89
N VAL A 65 -2.35 -16.84 16.00
CA VAL A 65 -2.82 -15.48 16.30
C VAL A 65 -1.64 -14.52 16.46
N VAL A 66 -0.62 -14.90 17.23
CA VAL A 66 0.58 -14.08 17.44
C VAL A 66 1.32 -13.88 16.11
N ALA A 67 1.46 -14.93 15.30
CA ALA A 67 2.07 -14.83 13.97
C ALA A 67 1.27 -13.89 13.06
N GLY A 68 -0.05 -14.03 13.01
CA GLY A 68 -0.94 -13.18 12.22
C GLY A 68 -0.88 -11.70 12.63
N CYS A 69 -0.92 -11.42 13.94
CA CYS A 69 -0.71 -10.08 14.50
C CYS A 69 0.67 -9.53 14.13
N GLY A 70 1.72 -10.32 14.31
CA GLY A 70 3.10 -9.94 13.98
C GLY A 70 3.28 -9.58 12.52
N VAL A 71 2.76 -10.43 11.61
CA VAL A 71 2.76 -10.17 10.17
C VAL A 71 1.99 -8.89 9.85
N SER A 72 0.82 -8.66 10.48
CA SER A 72 0.01 -7.44 10.27
C SER A 72 0.69 -6.16 10.74
N ILE A 73 1.45 -6.21 11.84
CA ILE A 73 2.20 -5.06 12.34
C ILE A 73 3.40 -4.76 11.43
N VAL A 74 4.22 -5.78 11.13
CA VAL A 74 5.37 -5.64 10.22
C VAL A 74 4.90 -5.11 8.86
N TRP A 75 3.78 -5.64 8.37
CA TRP A 75 3.12 -5.19 7.17
C TRP A 75 2.83 -3.70 7.18
N HIS A 76 2.17 -3.23 8.23
CA HIS A 76 1.77 -1.84 8.37
C HIS A 76 2.97 -0.88 8.22
N PHE A 77 4.12 -1.21 8.85
CA PHE A 77 5.32 -0.39 8.75
C PHE A 77 5.97 -0.41 7.36
N ILE A 78 6.07 -1.58 6.72
CA ILE A 78 6.59 -1.70 5.34
C ILE A 78 5.75 -0.83 4.40
N GLN A 79 4.44 -0.90 4.55
CA GLN A 79 3.50 -0.20 3.71
C GLN A 79 3.52 1.32 3.93
N LEU A 80 3.59 1.77 5.19
CA LEU A 80 3.76 3.19 5.52
C LEU A 80 5.04 3.75 4.87
N ARG A 81 6.14 3.01 4.94
CA ARG A 81 7.40 3.39 4.31
C ARG A 81 7.28 3.47 2.78
N ALA A 82 6.69 2.47 2.14
CA ALA A 82 6.48 2.45 0.70
C ALA A 82 5.61 3.62 0.22
N LEU A 83 4.49 3.89 0.92
CA LEU A 83 3.64 5.05 0.65
C LEU A 83 4.38 6.38 0.84
N GLY A 84 5.29 6.46 1.82
CA GLY A 84 6.16 7.61 2.02
C GLY A 84 7.09 7.86 0.81
N HIS A 85 7.70 6.82 0.27
CA HIS A 85 8.53 6.92 -0.93
C HIS A 85 7.73 7.37 -2.16
N ILE A 86 6.53 6.82 -2.36
CA ILE A 86 5.66 7.22 -3.48
C ILE A 86 5.28 8.71 -3.35
N LYS A 87 4.88 9.16 -2.15
CA LYS A 87 4.56 10.59 -1.91
C LYS A 87 5.76 11.50 -2.21
N ARG A 88 6.97 11.08 -1.84
CA ARG A 88 8.20 11.84 -2.14
C ARG A 88 8.43 11.97 -3.65
N HIS A 89 8.27 10.89 -4.41
CA HIS A 89 8.43 10.92 -5.87
C HIS A 89 7.36 11.78 -6.54
N GLU A 90 6.11 11.75 -6.05
CA GLU A 90 5.04 12.62 -6.55
C GLU A 90 5.31 14.10 -6.31
N ALA A 91 5.82 14.45 -5.14
CA ALA A 91 6.23 15.83 -4.86
C ALA A 91 7.39 16.25 -5.79
N LEU A 92 8.34 15.36 -6.05
CA LEU A 92 9.45 15.62 -6.98
C LEU A 92 8.94 15.81 -8.42
N MET A 93 8.05 14.94 -8.91
CA MET A 93 7.42 15.11 -10.23
C MET A 93 6.73 16.45 -10.35
N ALA A 94 5.89 16.82 -9.38
CA ALA A 94 5.20 18.10 -9.39
C ALA A 94 6.19 19.29 -9.41
N SER A 95 7.29 19.21 -8.65
CA SER A 95 8.31 20.27 -8.65
C SER A 95 9.02 20.42 -10.01
N ILE A 96 9.28 19.30 -10.71
CA ILE A 96 9.93 19.31 -12.03
C ILE A 96 8.95 19.82 -13.09
N GLU A 97 7.69 19.39 -13.05
CA GLU A 97 6.64 19.84 -13.97
C GLU A 97 6.37 21.35 -13.84
N LEU A 98 6.36 21.89 -12.61
CA LEU A 98 6.29 23.32 -12.37
C LEU A 98 7.51 24.06 -12.93
N ALA A 99 8.72 23.51 -12.75
CA ALA A 99 9.94 24.10 -13.31
C ALA A 99 9.96 24.07 -14.85
N LEU A 100 9.34 23.07 -15.46
CA LEU A 100 9.14 22.93 -16.90
C LEU A 100 7.96 23.74 -17.44
N GLN A 101 7.17 24.38 -16.55
CA GLN A 101 5.92 25.08 -16.89
C GLN A 101 4.95 24.21 -17.70
N VAL A 102 4.86 22.92 -17.36
CA VAL A 102 3.93 21.99 -18.00
C VAL A 102 2.51 22.47 -17.73
N GLN A 103 1.69 22.53 -18.77
CA GLN A 103 0.28 22.90 -18.64
C GLN A 103 -0.44 21.87 -17.76
N PRO A 104 -1.36 22.29 -16.87
CA PRO A 104 -1.97 21.37 -15.90
C PRO A 104 -2.70 20.18 -16.52
N ASP A 105 -3.26 20.34 -17.71
CA ASP A 105 -3.93 19.30 -18.48
C ASP A 105 -2.97 18.22 -19.01
N LEU A 106 -1.71 18.58 -19.24
CA LEU A 106 -0.64 17.70 -19.69
C LEU A 106 0.24 17.17 -18.55
N ALA A 107 0.09 17.70 -17.34
CA ALA A 107 0.85 17.27 -16.17
C ALA A 107 0.44 15.85 -15.75
N ILE A 108 1.45 15.01 -15.50
CA ILE A 108 1.28 13.62 -15.05
C ILE A 108 1.07 13.60 -13.53
N SER A 109 1.65 14.56 -12.79
CA SER A 109 1.44 14.61 -11.35
C SER A 109 -0.02 14.91 -11.02
N GLY A 110 -0.64 14.01 -10.26
CA GLY A 110 -2.01 14.21 -9.78
C GLY A 110 -2.15 15.40 -8.84
N GLN A 111 -1.06 16.02 -8.38
CA GLN A 111 -1.10 17.26 -7.58
C GLN A 111 -1.40 18.49 -8.44
N ILE A 112 -0.82 18.58 -9.64
CA ILE A 112 -1.08 19.66 -10.58
C ILE A 112 -2.38 19.37 -11.35
N ASN A 113 -2.57 18.12 -11.77
CA ASN A 113 -3.70 17.71 -12.60
C ASN A 113 -4.91 17.17 -11.80
N GLN A 114 -5.21 17.75 -10.64
CA GLN A 114 -6.24 17.22 -9.74
C GLN A 114 -7.64 17.18 -10.36
N SER A 115 -7.98 18.17 -11.20
CA SER A 115 -9.30 18.26 -11.84
C SER A 115 -9.55 17.12 -12.80
N LEU A 116 -8.63 16.87 -13.76
CA LEU A 116 -8.80 15.79 -14.74
C LEU A 116 -8.73 14.43 -14.07
N VAL A 117 -7.85 14.25 -13.06
CA VAL A 117 -7.79 13.01 -12.28
C VAL A 117 -9.14 12.74 -11.60
N ARG A 118 -9.77 13.74 -10.97
CA ARG A 118 -11.09 13.56 -10.33
C ARG A 118 -12.20 13.30 -11.34
N GLU A 119 -12.13 13.93 -12.51
CA GLU A 119 -13.11 13.76 -13.58
C GLU A 119 -13.07 12.34 -14.16
N HIS A 120 -11.87 11.82 -14.46
CA HIS A 120 -11.70 10.56 -15.18
C HIS A 120 -11.58 9.33 -14.29
N VAL A 121 -11.01 9.45 -13.08
CA VAL A 121 -10.79 8.30 -12.17
C VAL A 121 -12.03 8.05 -11.27
N GLY A 122 -12.97 9.01 -11.22
CA GLY A 122 -14.18 8.90 -10.44
C GLY A 122 -13.98 9.10 -8.93
N LYS A 123 -15.09 9.13 -8.18
CA LYS A 123 -15.11 9.40 -6.73
C LYS A 123 -14.88 8.15 -5.86
N GLY A 124 -14.03 7.23 -6.31
CA GLY A 124 -13.72 5.99 -5.58
C GLY A 124 -12.90 6.24 -4.31
N ILE A 125 -12.86 5.24 -3.42
CA ILE A 125 -11.94 5.25 -2.28
C ILE A 125 -10.51 5.22 -2.84
N PRO A 126 -9.62 6.15 -2.46
CA PRO A 126 -8.25 6.14 -2.94
C PRO A 126 -7.57 4.83 -2.55
N ALA A 127 -6.92 4.16 -3.51
CA ALA A 127 -6.23 2.89 -3.29
C ALA A 127 -5.29 2.95 -2.08
N ARG A 128 -4.63 4.09 -1.85
CA ARG A 128 -3.75 4.30 -0.68
C ARG A 128 -4.45 4.17 0.66
N VAL A 129 -5.69 4.67 0.75
CA VAL A 129 -6.50 4.57 1.97
C VAL A 129 -6.92 3.12 2.18
N LEU A 130 -7.31 2.43 1.11
CA LEU A 130 -7.67 1.02 1.16
C LEU A 130 -6.48 0.16 1.60
N ILE A 131 -5.33 0.32 0.96
CA ILE A 131 -4.11 -0.41 1.32
C ILE A 131 -3.74 -0.05 2.77
N ALA A 132 -3.77 1.22 3.19
CA ALA A 132 -3.45 1.65 4.57
C ALA A 132 -4.39 1.05 5.63
N GLY A 133 -5.68 0.96 5.32
CA GLY A 133 -6.67 0.34 6.19
C GLY A 133 -6.51 -1.17 6.28
N PHE A 134 -6.02 -1.83 5.23
CA PHE A 134 -5.94 -3.29 5.17
C PHE A 134 -5.05 -3.90 6.26
N GLY A 135 -3.91 -3.26 6.59
CA GLY A 135 -3.05 -3.72 7.69
C GLY A 135 -3.74 -3.66 9.05
N TRP A 136 -4.47 -2.58 9.33
CA TRP A 136 -5.26 -2.45 10.57
C TRP A 136 -6.44 -3.40 10.60
N GLY A 137 -7.12 -3.59 9.46
CA GLY A 137 -8.20 -4.55 9.32
C GLY A 137 -7.76 -5.98 9.61
N ALA A 138 -6.60 -6.38 9.07
CA ALA A 138 -6.01 -7.70 9.34
C ALA A 138 -5.61 -7.85 10.83
N LEU A 139 -5.02 -6.82 11.44
CA LEU A 139 -4.70 -6.87 12.87
C LEU A 139 -5.97 -7.03 13.73
N ALA A 140 -7.01 -6.24 13.44
CA ALA A 140 -8.30 -6.34 14.13
C ALA A 140 -8.94 -7.73 13.95
N LEU A 141 -8.82 -8.30 12.75
CA LEU A 141 -9.27 -9.66 12.47
C LEU A 141 -8.55 -10.68 13.35
N TRP A 142 -7.21 -10.64 13.42
CA TRP A 142 -6.44 -11.57 14.25
C TRP A 142 -6.72 -11.41 15.75
N LEU A 143 -6.92 -10.18 16.24
CA LEU A 143 -7.34 -9.96 17.62
C LEU A 143 -8.74 -10.55 17.89
N SER A 144 -9.67 -10.39 16.95
CA SER A 144 -11.02 -10.97 17.06
C SER A 144 -10.97 -12.50 17.05
N VAL A 145 -10.19 -13.08 16.15
CA VAL A 145 -9.91 -14.52 16.11
C VAL A 145 -9.34 -14.99 17.44
N GLY A 146 -8.34 -14.29 17.99
CA GLY A 146 -7.75 -14.61 19.29
C GLY A 146 -8.77 -14.56 20.43
N ALA A 147 -9.65 -13.56 20.45
CA ALA A 147 -10.72 -13.47 21.43
C ALA A 147 -11.71 -14.63 21.34
N VAL A 148 -12.10 -15.02 20.12
CA VAL A 148 -12.96 -16.19 19.88
C VAL A 148 -12.28 -17.48 20.33
N CYS A 149 -11.00 -17.67 20.00
CA CYS A 149 -10.20 -18.80 20.46
C CYS A 149 -10.20 -18.90 22.00
N ILE A 150 -9.97 -17.80 22.71
CA ILE A 150 -9.97 -17.77 24.18
C ILE A 150 -11.37 -18.12 24.72
N ALA A 151 -12.43 -17.51 24.18
CA ALA A 151 -13.80 -17.76 24.62
C ALA A 151 -14.21 -19.23 24.43
N HIS A 152 -13.84 -19.84 23.30
CA HIS A 152 -14.08 -21.26 23.03
C HIS A 152 -13.35 -22.17 24.02
N ASN A 153 -12.08 -21.90 24.32
CA ASN A 153 -11.32 -22.71 25.28
C ASN A 153 -11.81 -22.56 26.73
N LEU A 154 -12.47 -21.45 27.06
CA LEU A 154 -13.12 -21.24 28.36
C LEU A 154 -14.54 -21.83 28.43
N GLY A 155 -15.06 -22.38 27.34
CA GLY A 155 -16.40 -22.99 27.26
C GLY A 155 -17.54 -21.98 27.19
N TYR A 156 -17.28 -20.73 26.77
CA TYR A 156 -18.33 -19.72 26.59
C TYR A 156 -19.08 -19.85 25.26
N ILE A 157 -18.46 -20.49 24.27
CA ILE A 157 -18.98 -20.76 22.91
C ILE A 157 -18.46 -22.13 22.46
#